data_AF-A0A2E2EAA5-F1
#
_entry.id   AF-A0A2E2EAA5-F1
#
_cell.length_a   1.000
_cell.length_b   1.000
_cell.length_c   1.000
_cell.angle_alpha   90.00
_cell.angle_beta   90.00
_cell.angle_gamma   90.00
#
_symmetry.space_group_name_H-M   'P 1'
#
loop_
_entity.id
_entity.type
_entity.pdbx_description
1 polymer ?
#
loop_
_entity_poly.entity_id
_entity_poly.type
_entity_poly.pdbx_seq_one_letter_code
_entity_poly.pdbx_strand_id
1 'polypeptide(L)'
;MEKKKLNIYFFIGQTIRTIQTTEIHHRSQPDKGVFYDVQRLVSALDEVGLTVSMGVAEKFLGRMREWSPNGDFIVNDSKKKFIERNIRSVFDCMNSEMNNSFVFSLTQKQFDVNNLMSDMPKIIGVDVYEKLPGLAKYDFDEAGKCIAFERSTAAAFHLMRCTECVLNSFYEKHKKQKRLKNRMWGPIVSELRSLRSPPQKVLLDHLDNIRSNFRNPTQHPEKIYDLSEAQNLLHVCIDVISRMVTDKKW
;
A
#
# COMPACT_ATOMS: atom_id res chain seq x y z
N MET A 1 -2.82 -7.07 1.99
CA MET A 1 -3.97 -6.23 1.57
C MET A 1 -3.85 -6.04 0.07
N GLU A 2 -4.88 -6.38 -0.68
CA GLU A 2 -4.89 -6.26 -2.14
C GLU A 2 -5.35 -4.84 -2.53
N LYS A 3 -4.64 -4.20 -3.46
CA LYS A 3 -4.99 -2.86 -3.96
C LYS A 3 -5.88 -3.00 -5.18
N LYS A 4 -7.15 -2.64 -5.05
CA LYS A 4 -8.10 -2.58 -6.17
C LYS A 4 -8.35 -1.13 -6.56
N LYS A 5 -8.42 -0.86 -7.86
CA LYS A 5 -8.69 0.51 -8.34
C LYS A 5 -10.17 0.83 -8.15
N LEU A 6 -10.51 2.00 -7.62
CA LEU A 6 -11.92 2.35 -7.36
C LEU A 6 -12.77 2.42 -8.65
N ASN A 7 -12.15 2.71 -9.81
CA ASN A 7 -12.83 2.81 -11.10
C ASN A 7 -13.56 1.51 -11.51
N ILE A 8 -13.11 0.34 -11.07
CA ILE A 8 -13.79 -0.92 -11.39
C ILE A 8 -15.17 -1.01 -10.73
N TYR A 9 -15.34 -0.47 -9.51
CA TYR A 9 -16.63 -0.45 -8.83
C TYR A 9 -17.63 0.48 -9.54
N PHE A 10 -17.14 1.62 -10.05
CA PHE A 10 -17.94 2.50 -10.91
C PHE A 10 -18.33 1.79 -12.23
N PHE A 11 -17.38 1.06 -12.84
CA PHE A 11 -17.63 0.28 -14.03
C PHE A 11 -18.73 -0.77 -13.81
N ILE A 12 -18.68 -1.51 -12.70
CA ILE A 12 -19.71 -2.49 -12.32
C ILE A 12 -21.09 -1.82 -12.22
N GLY A 13 -21.19 -0.71 -11.48
CA GLY A 13 -22.45 0.02 -11.32
C GLY A 13 -23.03 0.52 -12.65
N GLN A 14 -22.18 1.08 -13.51
CA GLN A 14 -22.60 1.54 -14.84
C GLN A 14 -23.04 0.39 -15.75
N THR A 15 -22.35 -0.75 -15.68
CA THR A 15 -22.69 -1.95 -16.47
C THR A 15 -24.02 -2.53 -16.02
N ILE A 16 -24.26 -2.65 -14.71
CA ILE A 16 -25.55 -3.05 -14.16
C ILE A 16 -26.66 -2.12 -14.66
N ARG A 17 -26.44 -0.79 -14.61
CA ARG A 17 -27.42 0.19 -15.08
C ARG A 17 -27.73 0.03 -16.57
N THR A 18 -26.70 -0.16 -17.38
CA THR A 18 -26.83 -0.36 -18.84
C THR A 18 -27.66 -1.60 -19.16
N ILE A 19 -27.40 -2.71 -18.46
CA ILE A 19 -28.19 -3.95 -18.59
C ILE A 19 -29.66 -3.71 -18.18
N GLN A 20 -29.91 -3.03 -17.06
CA GLN A 20 -31.26 -2.71 -16.59
C GLN A 20 -32.06 -1.89 -17.61
N THR A 21 -31.41 -0.95 -18.31
CA THR A 21 -32.05 -0.06 -19.29
C THR A 21 -32.15 -0.66 -20.69
N THR A 22 -31.77 -1.92 -20.90
CA THR A 22 -31.90 -2.58 -22.22
C THR A 22 -33.36 -2.58 -22.69
N GLU A 23 -33.64 -2.03 -23.87
CA GLU A 23 -35.00 -1.94 -24.41
C GLU A 23 -35.40 -3.18 -25.21
N ILE A 24 -36.71 -3.35 -25.41
CA ILE A 24 -37.25 -4.32 -26.35
C ILE A 24 -36.81 -3.92 -27.77
N HIS A 25 -36.63 -4.89 -28.65
CA HIS A 25 -36.09 -4.75 -30.01
C HIS A 25 -34.62 -4.33 -30.09
N HIS A 26 -33.94 -4.10 -28.96
CA HIS A 26 -32.50 -3.92 -28.94
C HIS A 26 -31.80 -5.20 -29.40
N ARG A 27 -30.80 -5.07 -30.30
CA ARG A 27 -29.99 -6.18 -30.79
C ARG A 27 -28.73 -6.32 -29.95
N SER A 28 -28.63 -7.44 -29.24
CA SER A 28 -27.38 -7.90 -28.63
C SER A 28 -26.48 -8.48 -29.72
N GLN A 29 -25.18 -8.23 -29.64
CA GLN A 29 -24.14 -8.74 -30.53
C GLN A 29 -22.98 -9.30 -29.67
N PRO A 30 -22.05 -10.09 -30.24
CA PRO A 30 -20.95 -10.67 -29.47
C PRO A 30 -20.05 -9.62 -28.78
N ASP A 31 -19.93 -8.44 -29.38
CA ASP A 31 -19.01 -7.36 -29.00
C ASP A 31 -19.71 -6.12 -28.41
N LYS A 32 -21.05 -6.11 -28.36
CA LYS A 32 -21.85 -5.00 -27.81
C LYS A 32 -23.27 -5.42 -27.44
N GLY A 33 -23.88 -4.67 -26.52
CA GLY A 33 -25.22 -4.92 -26.02
C GLY A 33 -25.21 -5.91 -24.86
N VAL A 34 -26.41 -6.32 -24.44
CA VAL A 34 -26.62 -6.92 -23.12
C VAL A 34 -25.82 -8.21 -22.86
N PHE A 35 -25.58 -9.05 -23.87
CA PHE A 35 -24.75 -10.25 -23.70
C PHE A 35 -23.30 -9.89 -23.35
N TYR A 36 -22.72 -8.98 -24.13
CA TYR A 36 -21.36 -8.49 -23.93
C TYR A 36 -21.23 -7.75 -22.58
N ASP A 37 -22.22 -6.95 -22.20
CA ASP A 37 -22.23 -6.25 -20.91
C ASP A 37 -22.25 -7.23 -19.73
N VAL A 38 -23.02 -8.33 -19.82
CA VAL A 38 -23.03 -9.37 -18.79
C VAL A 38 -21.68 -10.10 -18.72
N GLN A 39 -21.02 -10.36 -19.84
CA GLN A 39 -19.66 -10.94 -19.84
C GLN A 39 -18.67 -10.02 -19.11
N ARG A 40 -18.70 -8.73 -19.42
CA ARG A 40 -17.84 -7.75 -18.76
C ARG A 40 -18.16 -7.61 -17.27
N LEU A 41 -19.44 -7.73 -16.90
CA LEU A 41 -19.85 -7.73 -15.51
C LEU A 41 -19.25 -8.93 -14.75
N VAL A 42 -19.28 -10.13 -15.33
CA VAL A 42 -18.65 -11.32 -14.73
C VAL A 42 -17.15 -11.07 -14.52
N SER A 43 -16.43 -10.61 -15.54
CA SER A 43 -14.99 -10.33 -15.42
C SER A 43 -14.68 -9.24 -14.37
N ALA A 44 -15.51 -8.20 -14.29
CA ALA A 44 -15.31 -7.15 -13.30
C ALA A 44 -15.60 -7.61 -11.87
N LEU A 45 -16.62 -8.45 -11.67
CA LEU A 45 -16.93 -9.06 -10.36
C LEU A 45 -15.80 -9.99 -9.88
N ASP A 46 -15.18 -10.73 -10.80
CA ASP A 46 -13.97 -11.54 -10.53
C ASP A 46 -12.80 -10.64 -10.11
N GLU A 47 -12.52 -9.57 -10.87
CA GLU A 47 -11.44 -8.62 -10.56
C GLU A 47 -11.60 -8.02 -9.14
N VAL A 48 -12.82 -7.70 -8.73
CA VAL A 48 -13.09 -7.20 -7.36
C VAL A 48 -13.20 -8.30 -6.30
N GLY A 49 -13.20 -9.57 -6.68
CA GLY A 49 -13.28 -10.71 -5.76
C GLY A 49 -14.68 -10.88 -5.14
N LEU A 50 -15.73 -10.41 -5.83
CA LEU A 50 -17.12 -10.63 -5.42
C LEU A 50 -17.60 -11.98 -5.96
N THR A 51 -17.04 -13.05 -5.40
CA THR A 51 -17.18 -14.44 -5.86
C THR A 51 -18.63 -14.93 -5.88
N VAL A 52 -19.45 -14.54 -4.90
CA VAL A 52 -20.85 -14.99 -4.83
C VAL A 52 -21.66 -14.30 -5.94
N SER A 53 -21.46 -12.99 -6.09
CA SER A 53 -22.10 -12.18 -7.12
C SER A 53 -21.69 -12.60 -8.53
N MET A 54 -20.40 -12.93 -8.71
CA MET A 54 -19.86 -13.50 -9.94
C MET A 54 -20.59 -14.80 -10.29
N GLY A 55 -20.76 -15.72 -9.33
CA GLY A 55 -21.48 -16.98 -9.56
C GLY A 55 -22.95 -16.79 -9.97
N VAL A 56 -23.63 -15.75 -9.49
CA VAL A 56 -24.99 -15.38 -9.96
C VAL A 56 -24.94 -14.84 -11.39
N ALA A 57 -23.97 -13.97 -11.70
CA ALA A 57 -23.79 -13.41 -13.04
C ALA A 57 -23.39 -14.48 -14.08
N GLU A 58 -22.58 -15.47 -13.72
CA GLU A 58 -22.23 -16.60 -14.59
C GLU A 58 -23.44 -17.47 -14.92
N LYS A 59 -24.31 -17.74 -13.95
CA LYS A 59 -25.58 -18.47 -14.20
C LYS A 59 -26.48 -17.68 -15.13
N PHE A 60 -26.56 -16.37 -14.93
CA PHE A 60 -27.28 -15.47 -15.83
C PHE A 60 -26.72 -15.55 -17.26
N LEU A 61 -25.40 -15.42 -17.42
CA LEU A 61 -24.72 -15.53 -18.72
C LEU A 61 -24.94 -16.91 -19.38
N GLY A 62 -24.86 -17.99 -18.60
CA GLY A 62 -25.07 -19.36 -19.07
C GLY A 62 -26.45 -19.55 -19.71
N ARG A 63 -27.50 -18.99 -19.10
CA ARG A 63 -28.85 -18.99 -19.68
C ARG A 63 -28.96 -18.16 -20.95
N MET A 64 -28.24 -17.04 -21.05
CA MET A 64 -28.24 -16.25 -22.29
C MET A 64 -27.55 -16.99 -23.45
N ARG A 65 -26.55 -17.84 -23.16
CA ARG A 65 -25.91 -18.71 -24.18
C ARG A 65 -26.89 -19.72 -24.78
N GLU A 66 -27.94 -20.12 -24.05
CA GLU A 66 -29.01 -20.98 -24.59
C GLU A 66 -29.83 -20.25 -25.68
N TRP A 67 -29.94 -18.91 -25.64
CA TRP A 67 -30.63 -18.14 -26.67
C TRP A 67 -29.80 -17.96 -27.93
N SER A 68 -28.50 -17.76 -27.75
CA SER A 68 -27.52 -17.57 -28.83
C SER A 68 -26.13 -17.81 -28.25
N PRO A 69 -25.42 -18.88 -28.65
CA PRO A 69 -24.07 -19.16 -28.15
C PRO A 69 -23.08 -18.01 -28.42
N ASN A 70 -23.30 -17.27 -29.50
CA ASN A 70 -22.47 -16.14 -29.92
C ASN A 70 -22.96 -14.79 -29.37
N GLY A 71 -24.09 -14.75 -28.65
CA GLY A 71 -24.63 -13.51 -28.08
C GLY A 71 -25.37 -12.60 -29.06
N ASP A 72 -25.56 -13.02 -30.32
CA ASP A 72 -26.38 -12.30 -31.31
C ASP A 72 -27.85 -12.67 -31.17
N PHE A 73 -28.67 -11.74 -30.68
CA PHE A 73 -30.12 -11.91 -30.58
C PHE A 73 -30.86 -10.58 -30.41
N ILE A 74 -32.14 -10.57 -30.77
CA ILE A 74 -33.05 -9.45 -30.48
C ILE A 74 -33.75 -9.70 -29.14
N VAL A 75 -33.80 -8.65 -28.31
CA VAL A 75 -34.53 -8.64 -27.03
C VAL A 75 -36.03 -8.54 -27.31
N ASN A 76 -36.80 -9.53 -26.87
CA ASN A 76 -38.26 -9.50 -26.86
C ASN A 76 -38.77 -9.35 -25.41
N ASP A 77 -40.08 -9.27 -25.19
CA ASP A 77 -40.67 -9.11 -23.86
C ASP A 77 -40.23 -10.19 -22.85
N SER A 78 -40.15 -11.45 -23.29
CA SER A 78 -39.76 -12.57 -22.42
C SER A 78 -38.29 -12.43 -21.99
N LYS A 79 -37.39 -12.14 -22.94
CA LYS A 79 -35.97 -11.90 -22.67
C LYS A 79 -35.78 -10.65 -21.80
N LYS A 80 -36.54 -9.59 -22.01
CA LYS A 80 -36.49 -8.37 -21.19
C LYS A 80 -36.83 -8.68 -19.73
N LYS A 81 -37.95 -9.37 -19.46
CA LYS A 81 -38.32 -9.81 -18.10
C LYS A 81 -37.27 -10.72 -17.47
N PHE A 82 -36.67 -11.60 -18.26
CA PHE A 82 -35.58 -12.46 -17.80
C PHE A 82 -34.34 -11.65 -17.41
N ILE A 83 -33.90 -10.72 -18.27
CA ILE A 83 -32.75 -9.84 -18.02
C ILE A 83 -32.98 -9.03 -16.73
N GLU A 84 -34.15 -8.39 -16.59
CA GLU A 84 -34.50 -7.58 -15.42
C GLU A 84 -34.47 -8.39 -14.11
N ARG A 85 -35.02 -9.61 -14.13
CA ARG A 85 -35.00 -10.48 -12.95
C ARG A 85 -33.58 -10.86 -12.55
N ASN A 86 -32.78 -11.32 -13.51
CA ASN A 86 -31.44 -11.82 -13.20
C ASN A 86 -30.46 -10.70 -12.84
N ILE A 87 -30.52 -9.55 -13.52
CA ILE A 87 -29.65 -8.42 -13.16
C ILE A 87 -30.00 -7.88 -11.76
N ARG A 88 -31.28 -7.93 -11.37
CA ARG A 88 -31.70 -7.61 -10.00
C ARG A 88 -31.11 -8.61 -9.00
N SER A 89 -31.15 -9.91 -9.29
CA SER A 89 -30.51 -10.91 -8.43
C SER A 89 -29.01 -10.71 -8.29
N VAL A 90 -28.31 -10.35 -9.37
CA VAL A 90 -26.88 -10.01 -9.31
C VAL A 90 -26.65 -8.79 -8.41
N PHE A 91 -27.46 -7.73 -8.57
CA PHE A 91 -27.36 -6.52 -7.77
C PHE A 91 -27.63 -6.78 -6.27
N ASP A 92 -28.69 -7.52 -5.94
CA ASP A 92 -29.04 -7.84 -4.56
C ASP A 92 -27.93 -8.68 -3.89
N CYS A 93 -27.35 -9.63 -4.63
CA CYS A 93 -26.22 -10.42 -4.18
C CYS A 93 -24.97 -9.55 -3.95
N MET A 94 -24.65 -8.69 -4.92
CA MET A 94 -23.53 -7.76 -4.86
C MET A 94 -23.64 -6.84 -3.65
N ASN A 95 -24.80 -6.23 -3.43
CA ASN A 95 -25.04 -5.37 -2.28
C ASN A 95 -24.86 -6.13 -0.96
N SER A 96 -25.34 -7.37 -0.88
CA SER A 96 -25.17 -8.22 0.30
C SER A 96 -23.72 -8.60 0.57
N GLU A 97 -22.95 -8.92 -0.47
CA GLU A 97 -21.54 -9.30 -0.37
C GLU A 97 -20.67 -8.08 -0.03
N MET A 98 -20.97 -6.92 -0.62
CA MET A 98 -20.28 -5.66 -0.35
C MET A 98 -20.52 -5.11 1.06
N ASN A 99 -21.63 -5.46 1.73
CA ASN A 99 -21.89 -5.02 3.12
C ASN A 99 -20.80 -5.43 4.12
N ASN A 100 -20.00 -6.45 3.80
CA ASN A 100 -18.87 -6.90 4.63
C ASN A 100 -17.50 -6.40 4.13
N SER A 101 -17.48 -5.53 3.12
CA SER A 101 -16.26 -5.00 2.51
C SER A 101 -15.96 -3.59 3.04
N PHE A 102 -14.70 -3.33 3.38
CA PHE A 102 -14.24 -2.03 3.85
C PHE A 102 -13.36 -1.36 2.79
N VAL A 103 -13.62 -0.07 2.53
CA VAL A 103 -12.77 0.79 1.71
C VAL A 103 -12.00 1.71 2.64
N PHE A 104 -10.67 1.67 2.55
CA PHE A 104 -9.80 2.58 3.27
C PHE A 104 -9.41 3.73 2.34
N SER A 105 -9.80 4.95 2.71
CA SER A 105 -9.32 6.15 2.05
C SER A 105 -8.15 6.73 2.85
N LEU A 106 -7.05 7.02 2.16
CA LEU A 106 -5.87 7.61 2.79
C LEU A 106 -6.09 9.12 2.92
N THR A 107 -5.93 9.65 4.13
CA THR A 107 -5.99 11.11 4.35
C THR A 107 -4.65 11.75 4.00
N GLN A 108 -4.68 13.07 3.79
CA GLN A 108 -3.47 13.85 3.49
C GLN A 108 -2.40 13.66 4.57
N LYS A 109 -1.14 13.63 4.13
CA LYS A 109 0.06 13.51 4.96
C LYS A 109 1.01 14.68 4.63
N GLN A 110 2.02 14.90 5.45
CA GLN A 110 3.09 15.88 5.17
C GLN A 110 3.91 15.47 3.94
N PHE A 111 4.03 14.17 3.72
CA PHE A 111 4.63 13.59 2.52
C PHE A 111 3.56 13.18 1.50
N ASP A 112 3.93 13.09 0.23
CA ASP A 112 3.05 12.50 -0.78
C ASP A 112 2.72 11.05 -0.44
N VAL A 113 1.43 10.72 -0.44
CA VAL A 113 0.92 9.43 -0.01
C VAL A 113 1.32 8.30 -0.97
N ASN A 114 1.43 8.58 -2.28
CA ASN A 114 1.87 7.57 -3.24
C ASN A 114 3.34 7.22 -3.03
N ASN A 115 4.16 8.22 -2.71
CA ASN A 115 5.56 8.01 -2.37
C ASN A 115 5.71 7.22 -1.06
N LEU A 116 4.94 7.56 -0.01
CA LEU A 116 4.92 6.77 1.24
C LEU A 116 4.54 5.30 1.02
N MET A 117 3.63 5.04 0.09
CA MET A 117 3.10 3.71 -0.18
C MET A 117 3.98 2.85 -1.08
N SER A 118 4.72 3.47 -2.01
CA SER A 118 5.33 2.74 -3.13
C SER A 118 6.63 3.32 -3.67
N ASP A 119 7.09 4.48 -3.19
CA ASP A 119 8.26 5.17 -3.73
C ASP A 119 8.99 5.96 -2.64
N MET A 120 9.40 5.25 -1.58
CA MET A 120 10.25 5.81 -0.52
C MET A 120 11.57 6.43 -1.03
N PRO A 121 12.21 5.95 -2.13
CA PRO A 121 13.35 6.63 -2.72
C PRO A 121 13.11 8.11 -3.05
N LYS A 122 11.90 8.50 -3.48
CA LYS A 122 11.57 9.93 -3.72
C LYS A 122 11.50 10.76 -2.45
N ILE A 123 11.20 10.15 -1.31
CA ILE A 123 11.15 10.83 -0.01
C ILE A 123 12.55 10.96 0.58
N ILE A 124 13.35 9.90 0.50
CA ILE A 124 14.69 9.83 1.12
C ILE A 124 15.76 10.48 0.23
N GLY A 125 15.54 10.49 -1.09
CA GLY A 125 16.54 10.80 -2.11
C GLY A 125 17.10 9.50 -2.70
N VAL A 126 16.99 9.33 -4.02
CA VAL A 126 17.33 8.08 -4.72
C VAL A 126 18.77 7.64 -4.46
N ASP A 127 19.74 8.55 -4.54
CA ASP A 127 21.16 8.24 -4.30
C ASP A 127 21.46 7.81 -2.86
N VAL A 128 20.70 8.36 -1.90
CA VAL A 128 20.81 7.99 -0.48
C VAL A 128 20.20 6.61 -0.29
N TYR A 129 18.99 6.39 -0.81
CA TYR A 129 18.27 5.13 -0.69
C TYR A 129 19.06 3.97 -1.28
N GLU A 130 19.64 4.14 -2.47
CA GLU A 130 20.35 3.05 -3.14
C GLU A 130 21.57 2.53 -2.37
N LYS A 131 22.21 3.41 -1.59
CA LYS A 131 23.35 3.07 -0.74
C LYS A 131 22.96 2.29 0.52
N LEU A 132 21.69 2.25 0.90
CA LEU A 132 21.25 1.63 2.15
C LEU A 132 21.38 0.10 2.12
N PRO A 133 21.67 -0.52 3.27
CA PRO A 133 21.55 -1.98 3.42
C PRO A 133 20.14 -2.46 3.10
N GLY A 134 20.00 -3.67 2.55
CA GLY A 134 18.69 -4.21 2.14
C GLY A 134 17.66 -4.26 3.28
N LEU A 135 18.08 -4.58 4.51
CA LEU A 135 17.18 -4.57 5.68
C LEU A 135 16.72 -3.15 6.04
N ALA A 136 17.57 -2.14 5.88
CA ALA A 136 17.20 -0.75 6.11
C ALA A 136 16.22 -0.24 5.04
N LYS A 137 16.39 -0.64 3.76
CA LYS A 137 15.44 -0.36 2.68
C LYS A 137 14.06 -0.91 3.02
N TYR A 138 13.99 -2.20 3.40
CA TYR A 138 12.76 -2.86 3.84
C TYR A 138 12.06 -2.12 4.99
N ASP A 139 12.79 -1.82 6.07
CA ASP A 139 12.21 -1.15 7.23
C ASP A 139 11.74 0.27 6.87
N PHE A 140 12.41 0.98 5.96
CA PHE A 140 11.92 2.28 5.48
C PHE A 140 10.63 2.20 4.68
N ASP A 141 10.51 1.21 3.79
CA ASP A 141 9.30 1.00 3.01
C ASP A 141 8.10 0.67 3.92
N GLU A 142 8.33 -0.14 4.95
CA GLU A 142 7.30 -0.44 5.95
C GLU A 142 6.96 0.78 6.83
N ALA A 143 7.93 1.61 7.19
CA ALA A 143 7.68 2.87 7.89
C ALA A 143 6.79 3.81 7.06
N GLY A 144 7.06 3.94 5.75
CA GLY A 144 6.26 4.74 4.83
C GLY A 144 4.79 4.28 4.78
N LYS A 145 4.57 2.98 4.62
CA LYS A 145 3.21 2.38 4.65
C LYS A 145 2.53 2.62 5.99
N CYS A 146 3.24 2.44 7.10
CA CYS A 146 2.68 2.69 8.43
C CYS A 146 2.24 4.15 8.59
N ILE A 147 3.00 5.12 8.08
CA ILE A 147 2.60 6.54 8.09
C ILE A 147 1.37 6.75 7.20
N ALA A 148 1.34 6.17 6.00
CA ALA A 148 0.20 6.29 5.09
C ALA A 148 -1.10 5.78 5.74
N PHE A 149 -1.04 4.66 6.47
CA PHE A 149 -2.17 4.05 7.19
C PHE A 149 -2.33 4.50 8.65
N GLU A 150 -1.66 5.58 9.07
CA GLU A 150 -1.81 6.17 10.40
C GLU A 150 -1.51 5.19 11.55
N ARG A 151 -0.55 4.27 11.33
CA ARG A 151 0.02 3.36 12.32
C ARG A 151 1.31 3.95 12.89
N SER A 152 1.18 5.11 13.52
CA SER A 152 2.29 5.97 13.95
C SER A 152 3.33 5.29 14.84
N THR A 153 2.91 4.53 15.86
CA THR A 153 3.85 3.79 16.72
C THR A 153 4.60 2.72 15.94
N ALA A 154 3.95 1.99 15.04
CA ALA A 154 4.61 0.99 14.19
C ALA A 154 5.62 1.64 13.23
N ALA A 155 5.27 2.81 12.67
CA ALA A 155 6.21 3.61 11.88
C ALA A 155 7.46 3.96 12.69
N ALA A 156 7.31 4.42 13.92
CA ALA A 156 8.45 4.73 14.80
C ALA A 156 9.36 3.52 15.02
N PHE A 157 8.79 2.33 15.27
CA PHE A 157 9.59 1.09 15.39
C PHE A 157 10.41 0.79 14.13
N HIS A 158 9.80 0.88 12.95
CA HIS A 158 10.50 0.66 11.69
C HIS A 158 11.60 1.72 11.44
N LEU A 159 11.33 2.99 11.75
CA LEU A 159 12.32 4.07 11.64
C LEU A 159 13.52 3.87 12.57
N MET A 160 13.29 3.40 13.80
CA MET A 160 14.39 3.09 14.73
C MET A 160 15.22 1.90 14.24
N ARG A 161 14.58 0.86 13.69
CA ARG A 161 15.27 -0.30 13.13
C ARG A 161 16.10 0.04 11.91
N CYS A 162 15.55 0.78 10.95
CA CYS A 162 16.30 1.16 9.75
C CYS A 162 17.50 2.06 10.11
N THR A 163 17.30 3.03 11.01
CA THR A 163 18.38 3.93 11.45
C THR A 163 19.47 3.16 12.18
N GLU A 164 19.14 2.21 13.06
CA GLU A 164 20.10 1.36 13.74
C GLU A 164 20.85 0.44 12.77
N CYS A 165 20.18 -0.08 11.74
CA CYS A 165 20.80 -0.88 10.67
C CYS A 165 21.85 -0.07 9.89
N VAL A 166 21.52 1.17 9.51
CA VAL A 166 22.46 2.07 8.84
C VAL A 166 23.60 2.45 9.77
N LEU A 167 23.33 2.76 11.05
CA LEU A 167 24.35 3.06 12.05
C LEU A 167 25.34 1.92 12.23
N ASN A 168 24.87 0.67 12.27
CA ASN A 168 25.73 -0.50 12.32
C ASN A 168 26.66 -0.58 11.11
N SER A 169 26.12 -0.38 9.91
CA SER A 169 26.91 -0.37 8.66
C SER A 169 27.94 0.76 8.67
N PHE A 170 27.54 1.96 9.09
CA PHE A 170 28.40 3.13 9.24
C PHE A 170 29.56 2.87 10.21
N TYR A 171 29.27 2.24 11.35
CA TYR A 171 30.26 1.84 12.33
C TYR A 171 31.28 0.84 11.77
N GLU A 172 30.83 -0.16 10.99
CA GLU A 172 31.73 -1.12 10.35
C GLU A 172 32.66 -0.50 9.31
N LYS A 173 32.25 0.62 8.70
CA LYS A 173 33.08 1.40 7.79
C LYS A 173 34.18 2.14 8.54
N HIS A 174 33.88 2.67 9.71
CA HIS A 174 34.82 3.42 10.55
C HIS A 174 35.78 2.54 11.34
N LYS A 175 35.31 1.39 11.82
CA LYS A 175 36.09 0.49 12.68
C LYS A 175 36.15 -0.90 12.07
N LYS A 176 37.34 -1.33 11.64
CA LYS A 176 37.56 -2.62 10.95
C LYS A 176 37.96 -3.77 11.89
N GLN A 177 38.54 -3.46 13.04
CA GLN A 177 39.09 -4.43 13.99
C GLN A 177 38.60 -4.16 15.41
N LYS A 178 38.66 -5.17 16.29
CA LYS A 178 38.29 -5.07 17.71
C LYS A 178 36.92 -4.41 17.94
N ARG A 179 35.95 -4.74 17.07
CA ARG A 179 34.59 -4.19 17.13
C ARG A 179 33.88 -4.61 18.41
N LEU A 180 32.89 -3.83 18.83
CA LEU A 180 32.02 -4.16 19.94
C LEU A 180 31.38 -5.54 19.72
N LYS A 181 31.40 -6.39 20.76
CA LYS A 181 30.72 -7.69 20.75
C LYS A 181 29.21 -7.52 20.73
N ASN A 182 28.69 -6.62 21.55
CA ASN A 182 27.28 -6.21 21.55
C ASN A 182 27.16 -4.81 20.96
N ARG A 183 26.54 -4.70 19.79
CA ARG A 183 26.47 -3.48 18.99
C ARG A 183 25.19 -2.70 19.28
N MET A 184 25.04 -2.30 20.53
CA MET A 184 23.95 -1.40 20.92
C MET A 184 24.26 0.02 20.46
N TRP A 185 23.21 0.78 20.10
CA TRP A 185 23.31 2.15 19.59
C TRP A 185 24.23 3.07 20.40
N GLY A 186 23.99 3.19 21.72
CA GLY A 186 24.75 4.09 22.59
C GLY A 186 26.25 3.78 22.59
N PRO A 187 26.67 2.54 22.88
CA PRO A 187 28.05 2.10 22.76
C PRO A 187 28.69 2.37 21.39
N ILE A 188 27.97 2.16 20.28
CA ILE A 188 28.48 2.50 18.94
C ILE A 188 28.80 3.99 18.84
N VAL A 189 27.88 4.87 19.23
CA VAL A 189 28.06 6.32 19.15
C VAL A 189 29.23 6.77 20.05
N SER A 190 29.32 6.26 21.28
CA SER A 190 30.43 6.56 22.19
C SER A 190 31.78 6.15 21.61
N GLU A 191 31.85 5.00 20.94
CA GLU A 191 33.09 4.54 20.33
C GLU A 191 33.44 5.31 19.06
N LEU A 192 32.45 5.71 18.25
CA LEU A 192 32.69 6.58 17.10
C LEU A 192 33.26 7.94 17.53
N ARG A 193 32.82 8.49 18.67
CA ARG A 193 33.35 9.73 19.25
C ARG A 193 34.79 9.60 19.71
N SER A 194 35.22 8.43 20.18
CA SER A 194 36.58 8.20 20.70
C SER A 194 37.61 7.85 19.63
N LEU A 195 37.20 7.72 18.36
CA LEU A 195 38.13 7.47 17.26
C LEU A 195 39.10 8.65 17.08
N ARG A 196 40.32 8.35 16.62
CA ARG A 196 41.32 9.37 16.25
C ARG A 196 40.80 10.37 15.20
N SER A 197 39.97 9.89 14.28
CA SER A 197 39.27 10.71 13.28
C SER A 197 37.78 10.37 13.36
N PRO A 198 37.05 11.03 14.27
CA PRO A 198 35.63 10.76 14.49
C PRO A 198 34.79 11.32 13.33
N PRO A 199 33.57 10.79 13.13
CA PRO A 199 32.56 11.45 12.30
C PRO A 199 32.29 12.89 12.77
N GLN A 200 31.60 13.66 11.92
CA GLN A 200 31.20 15.03 12.29
C GLN A 200 30.41 15.05 13.61
N LYS A 201 30.77 15.97 14.51
CA LYS A 201 30.14 16.12 15.83
C LYS A 201 28.62 16.25 15.74
N VAL A 202 28.13 17.05 14.80
CA VAL A 202 26.69 17.28 14.57
C VAL A 202 25.95 15.98 14.28
N LEU A 203 26.50 15.10 13.44
CA LEU A 203 25.91 13.78 13.15
C LEU A 203 25.82 12.93 14.42
N LEU A 204 26.90 12.87 15.20
CA LEU A 204 26.92 12.07 16.42
C LEU A 204 25.96 12.61 17.49
N ASP A 205 25.79 13.94 17.56
CA ASP A 205 24.85 14.59 18.46
C ASP A 205 23.40 14.30 18.04
N HIS A 206 23.08 14.32 16.74
CA HIS A 206 21.77 13.94 16.23
C HIS A 206 21.45 12.46 16.48
N LEU A 207 22.42 11.57 16.27
CA LEU A 207 22.27 10.14 16.58
C LEU A 207 22.00 9.90 18.07
N ASP A 208 22.63 10.67 18.95
CA ASP A 208 22.39 10.55 20.39
C ASP A 208 21.03 11.13 20.80
N ASN A 209 20.61 12.24 20.18
CA ASN A 209 19.26 12.80 20.33
C ASN A 209 18.17 11.79 19.91
N ILE A 210 18.34 11.13 18.77
CA ILE A 210 17.42 10.07 18.32
C ILE A 210 17.38 8.94 19.35
N ARG A 211 18.56 8.52 19.83
CA ARG A 211 18.67 7.43 20.80
C ARG A 211 17.88 7.73 22.09
N SER A 212 18.12 8.90 22.68
CA SER A 212 17.56 9.27 23.97
C SER A 212 16.07 9.59 23.89
N ASN A 213 15.64 10.34 22.88
CA ASN A 213 14.29 10.91 22.81
C ASN A 213 13.31 10.09 21.96
N PHE A 214 13.79 9.17 21.14
CA PHE A 214 12.92 8.37 20.26
C PHE A 214 13.17 6.88 20.41
N ARG A 215 14.40 6.40 20.19
CA ARG A 215 14.71 4.96 20.22
C ARG A 215 14.40 4.35 21.57
N ASN A 216 14.95 4.91 22.65
CA ASN A 216 14.72 4.38 23.99
C ASN A 216 13.24 4.43 24.38
N PRO A 217 12.52 5.58 24.23
CA PRO A 217 11.08 5.64 24.45
C PRO A 217 10.28 4.63 23.60
N THR A 218 10.60 4.45 22.32
CA THR A 218 9.90 3.50 21.43
C THR A 218 9.96 2.07 21.95
N GLN A 219 10.99 1.69 22.71
CA GLN A 219 11.08 0.34 23.31
C GLN A 219 10.16 0.15 24.53
N HIS A 220 9.61 1.23 25.07
CA HIS A 220 8.76 1.20 26.26
C HIS A 220 7.28 1.23 25.84
N PRO A 221 6.42 0.33 26.40
CA PRO A 221 5.02 0.22 26.01
C PRO A 221 4.20 1.48 26.27
N GLU A 222 4.66 2.37 27.15
CA GLU A 222 4.00 3.62 27.51
C GLU A 222 4.12 4.68 26.40
N LYS A 223 5.10 4.57 25.50
CA LYS A 223 5.27 5.55 24.41
C LYS A 223 4.36 5.18 23.23
N ILE A 224 3.32 5.99 23.06
CA ILE A 224 2.47 6.01 21.87
C ILE A 224 2.84 7.24 21.05
N TYR A 225 2.96 7.06 19.73
CA TYR A 225 3.24 8.15 18.80
C TYR A 225 1.96 8.60 18.12
N ASP A 226 1.78 9.91 17.96
CA ASP A 226 0.81 10.45 17.01
C ASP A 226 1.40 10.55 15.59
N LEU A 227 0.54 10.87 14.61
CA LEU A 227 0.94 10.97 13.20
C LEU A 227 1.94 12.10 12.92
N SER A 228 1.82 13.23 13.63
CA SER A 228 2.74 14.35 13.50
C SER A 228 4.12 13.96 14.01
N GLU A 229 4.20 13.34 15.18
CA GLU A 229 5.43 12.83 15.77
C GLU A 229 6.12 11.81 14.84
N ALA A 230 5.36 10.87 14.25
CA ALA A 230 5.93 9.87 13.35
C ALA A 230 6.50 10.49 12.05
N GLN A 231 5.84 11.50 11.48
CA GLN A 231 6.34 12.20 10.29
C GLN A 231 7.56 13.08 10.60
N ASN A 232 7.54 13.76 11.75
CA ASN A 232 8.71 14.50 12.23
C ASN A 232 9.90 13.57 12.48
N LEU A 233 9.65 12.39 13.04
CA LEU A 233 10.68 11.37 13.24
C LEU A 233 11.24 10.86 11.91
N LEU A 234 10.40 10.67 10.88
CA LEU A 234 10.85 10.33 9.54
C LEU A 234 11.82 11.39 8.98
N HIS A 235 11.51 12.68 9.10
CA HIS A 235 12.42 13.76 8.69
C HIS A 235 13.78 13.68 9.40
N VAL A 236 13.77 13.48 10.72
CA VAL A 236 14.99 13.39 11.52
C VAL A 236 15.83 12.15 11.14
N CYS A 237 15.17 11.01 10.86
CA CYS A 237 15.85 9.78 10.41
C CYS A 237 16.48 9.97 9.03
N ILE A 238 15.79 10.64 8.09
CA ILE A 238 16.32 10.95 6.76
C ILE A 238 17.59 11.81 6.86
N ASP A 239 17.60 12.85 7.69
CA ASP A 239 18.78 13.71 7.87
C ASP A 239 20.00 12.91 8.34
N VAL A 240 19.87 12.13 9.42
CA VAL A 240 21.02 11.39 9.97
C VAL A 240 21.51 10.29 9.04
N ILE A 241 20.60 9.62 8.33
CA ILE A 241 20.96 8.57 7.39
C ILE A 241 21.65 9.16 6.17
N SER A 242 21.15 10.26 5.63
CA SER A 242 21.80 10.99 4.55
C SER A 242 23.22 11.40 4.93
N ARG A 243 23.43 11.89 6.16
CA ARG A 243 24.77 12.24 6.67
C ARG A 243 25.67 11.02 6.84
N MET A 244 25.15 9.87 7.28
CA MET A 244 25.94 8.63 7.39
C MET A 244 26.40 8.12 6.02
N VAL A 245 25.53 8.12 5.01
CA VAL A 245 25.85 7.56 3.68
C VAL A 245 26.66 8.49 2.78
N THR A 246 26.74 9.77 3.14
CA THR A 246 27.56 10.78 2.47
C THR A 246 28.89 11.02 3.17
N ASP A 247 29.11 10.40 4.33
CA ASP A 247 30.41 10.46 4.99
C ASP A 247 31.50 9.85 4.10
N LYS A 248 32.68 10.46 4.14
CA LYS A 248 33.86 10.08 3.34
C LYS A 248 34.30 8.61 3.48
N LYS A 249 33.90 7.91 4.54
CA LYS A 249 34.26 6.51 4.76
C LYS A 249 33.13 5.53 4.41
N TRP A 250 31.96 5.99 3.99
CA TRP A 250 30.83 5.12 3.64
C TRP A 250 31.19 4.08 2.57
#